data_AF-Q1ZKN5-F1
#
_entry.id   AF-Q1ZKN5-F1
#
_cell.length_a   1.000
_cell.length_b   1.000
_cell.length_c   1.000
_cell.angle_alpha   90.00
_cell.angle_beta   90.00
_cell.angle_gamma   90.00
#
_symmetry.space_group_name_H-M   'P 1'
#
loop_
_entity.id
_entity.type
_entity.pdbx_description
1 polymer ?
#
loop_
_entity_poly.entity_id
_entity_poly.type
_entity_poly.pdbx_seq_one_letter_code
_entity_poly.pdbx_strand_id
1 'polypeptide(L)'
;MTDFTYNVAMIEDEKPFDMGQVNTKDVPEEALETYTEMLSQLLQQEDPSKHYAGFGFEGAEKLAFSALPITEHDQIGAGMVYNPDDNGENLVLVGRVFFSIKDRTVSFNMETNADDVLVQGDIDLRGFIQSFIVCFMAAWVSLNQDNLPSES
;
A
#
# COMPACT_ATOMS: atom_id res chain seq x y z
N MET A 1 10.19 8.33 15.60
CA MET A 1 9.25 7.44 14.88
C MET A 1 8.27 6.88 15.89
N THR A 2 6.98 7.07 15.64
CA THR A 2 5.90 6.53 16.49
C THR A 2 5.90 5.00 16.42
N ASP A 3 5.80 4.38 17.60
CA ASP A 3 5.57 2.93 17.71
C ASP A 3 4.13 2.64 17.26
N PHE A 4 3.97 1.96 16.14
CA PHE A 4 2.64 1.59 15.66
C PHE A 4 2.68 0.15 15.15
N THR A 5 2.07 -0.74 15.93
CA THR A 5 1.92 -2.16 15.60
C THR A 5 0.54 -2.40 15.00
N TYR A 6 0.48 -3.04 13.84
CA TYR A 6 -0.76 -3.34 13.13
C TYR A 6 -0.77 -4.77 12.59
N ASN A 7 -1.97 -5.35 12.51
CA ASN A 7 -2.18 -6.65 11.89
C ASN A 7 -2.41 -6.46 10.38
N VAL A 8 -1.78 -7.28 9.56
CA VAL A 8 -1.89 -7.23 8.10
C VAL A 8 -2.67 -8.45 7.61
N ALA A 9 -3.71 -8.21 6.81
CA ALA A 9 -4.47 -9.27 6.14
C ALA A 9 -4.50 -9.05 4.63
N MET A 10 -4.50 -10.13 3.87
CA MET A 10 -4.85 -10.14 2.45
C MET A 10 -6.28 -10.69 2.33
N ILE A 11 -7.15 -10.04 1.57
CA ILE A 11 -8.51 -10.53 1.31
C ILE A 11 -8.57 -11.00 -0.14
N GLU A 12 -8.69 -12.32 -0.32
CA GLU A 12 -8.71 -13.06 -1.59
C GLU A 12 -10.03 -13.85 -1.65
N ASP A 13 -10.84 -13.71 -2.70
CA ASP A 13 -12.18 -14.32 -2.79
C ASP A 13 -13.07 -14.13 -1.54
N GLU A 14 -13.13 -12.90 -1.03
CA GLU A 14 -13.81 -12.51 0.23
C GLU A 14 -13.29 -13.23 1.51
N LYS A 15 -12.19 -13.99 1.43
CA LYS A 15 -11.59 -14.72 2.55
C LYS A 15 -10.35 -13.98 3.08
N PRO A 16 -10.24 -13.75 4.39
CA PRO A 16 -9.03 -13.22 4.98
C PRO A 16 -7.94 -14.29 5.07
N PHE A 17 -6.76 -13.95 4.57
CA PHE A 17 -5.49 -14.63 4.81
C PHE A 17 -4.62 -13.74 5.72
N ASP A 18 -4.17 -14.29 6.85
CA ASP A 18 -3.38 -13.58 7.84
C ASP A 18 -1.91 -13.48 7.38
N MET A 19 -1.42 -12.25 7.19
CA MET A 19 -0.03 -11.96 6.82
C MET A 19 0.84 -11.69 8.06
N GLY A 20 0.25 -11.75 9.26
CA GLY A 20 0.91 -11.52 10.54
C GLY A 20 0.82 -10.07 11.02
N GLN A 21 1.64 -9.75 12.01
CA GLN A 21 1.70 -8.46 12.67
C GLN A 21 3.04 -7.77 12.38
N VAL A 22 3.00 -6.46 12.12
CA VAL A 22 4.19 -5.67 11.77
C VAL A 22 4.24 -4.39 12.60
N ASN A 23 5.45 -4.00 13.02
CA ASN A 23 5.71 -2.72 13.68
C ASN A 23 6.32 -1.73 12.68
N THR A 24 5.91 -0.47 12.74
CA THR A 24 6.49 0.61 11.92
C THR A 24 8.00 0.79 12.14
N LYS A 25 8.53 0.47 13.33
CA LYS A 25 9.97 0.54 13.65
C LYS A 25 10.82 -0.56 13.02
N ASP A 26 10.20 -1.63 12.53
CA ASP A 26 10.92 -2.73 11.86
C ASP A 26 11.20 -2.40 10.38
N VAL A 27 10.64 -1.31 9.85
CA VAL A 27 10.85 -0.84 8.48
C VAL A 27 12.21 -0.13 8.37
N PRO A 28 13.08 -0.50 7.41
CA PRO A 28 14.36 0.17 7.18
C PRO A 28 14.20 1.68 6.91
N GLU A 29 15.10 2.49 7.47
CA GLU A 29 15.04 3.96 7.39
C GLU A 29 15.06 4.49 5.95
N GLU A 30 15.89 3.91 5.07
CA GLU A 30 15.96 4.25 3.64
C GLU A 30 14.64 3.94 2.90
N ALA A 31 13.99 2.82 3.24
CA ALA A 31 12.69 2.48 2.68
C ALA A 31 11.59 3.42 3.19
N LEU A 32 11.63 3.77 4.49
CA LEU A 32 10.73 4.75 5.08
C LEU A 32 10.85 6.12 4.40
N GLU A 33 12.08 6.63 4.23
CA GLU A 33 12.34 7.94 3.60
C GLU A 33 11.79 7.95 2.17
N THR A 34 12.16 6.95 1.36
CA THR A 34 11.71 6.79 -0.03
C THR A 34 10.19 6.78 -0.14
N TYR A 35 9.51 5.99 0.69
CA TYR A 35 8.05 5.88 0.67
C TYR A 35 7.36 7.14 1.23
N THR A 36 7.98 7.84 2.19
CA THR A 36 7.47 9.10 2.76
C THR A 36 7.53 10.23 1.73
N GLU A 37 8.63 10.35 0.99
CA GLU A 37 8.74 11.32 -0.11
C GLU A 37 7.72 11.01 -1.22
N MET A 38 7.69 9.77 -1.69
CA MET A 38 6.79 9.30 -2.75
C MET A 38 5.31 9.53 -2.40
N LEU A 39 4.90 9.20 -1.17
CA LEU A 39 3.55 9.44 -0.67
C LEU A 39 3.25 10.95 -0.56
N SER A 40 4.21 11.76 -0.12
CA SER A 40 4.06 13.22 -0.05
C SER A 40 3.84 13.84 -1.42
N GLN A 41 4.58 13.37 -2.45
CA GLN A 41 4.42 13.85 -3.83
C GLN A 41 3.05 13.45 -4.41
N LEU A 42 2.58 12.23 -4.15
CA LEU A 42 1.26 11.76 -4.61
C LEU A 42 0.11 12.56 -3.98
N LEU A 43 0.19 12.87 -2.68
CA LEU A 43 -0.84 13.62 -1.96
C LEU A 43 -0.90 15.13 -2.33
N GLN A 44 0.11 15.64 -3.03
CA GLN A 44 0.19 17.03 -3.50
C GLN A 44 -0.37 17.26 -4.92
N GLN A 45 -0.72 16.20 -5.65
CA GLN A 45 -1.23 16.32 -7.01
C GLN A 45 -2.70 16.80 -7.03
N GLU A 46 -3.05 17.63 -8.03
CA GLU A 46 -4.39 18.22 -8.18
C GLU A 46 -5.35 17.37 -9.04
N ASP A 47 -4.85 16.34 -9.75
CA ASP A 47 -5.61 15.52 -10.70
C ASP A 47 -5.66 14.05 -10.25
N PRO A 48 -6.73 13.62 -9.55
CA PRO A 48 -6.89 12.26 -9.03
C PRO A 48 -6.75 11.15 -10.06
N SER A 49 -6.90 11.44 -11.36
CA SER A 49 -6.74 10.46 -12.43
C SER A 49 -5.28 10.08 -12.72
N LYS A 50 -4.31 10.83 -12.17
CA LYS A 50 -2.86 10.64 -12.42
C LYS A 50 -2.03 10.32 -11.17
N HIS A 51 -2.67 10.17 -10.02
CA HIS A 51 -1.98 9.89 -8.75
C HIS A 51 -1.44 8.46 -8.73
N TYR A 52 -0.36 8.15 -9.44
CA TYR A 52 0.29 6.84 -9.39
C TYR A 52 1.80 6.96 -9.32
N ALA A 53 2.44 6.23 -8.41
CA ALA A 53 3.88 6.05 -8.38
C ALA A 53 4.23 4.58 -8.67
N GLY A 54 5.12 4.34 -9.63
CA GLY A 54 5.60 3.02 -10.01
C GLY A 54 6.66 2.49 -9.05
N PHE A 55 6.69 1.18 -8.85
CA PHE A 55 7.70 0.52 -8.03
C PHE A 55 8.92 0.17 -8.88
N GLY A 56 10.00 0.95 -8.76
CA GLY A 56 11.25 0.76 -9.52
C GLY A 56 12.10 -0.45 -9.07
N PHE A 57 11.49 -1.59 -8.74
CA PHE A 57 12.16 -2.81 -8.30
C PHE A 57 12.11 -3.91 -9.37
N GLU A 58 13.19 -4.69 -9.46
CA GLU A 58 13.32 -5.82 -10.39
C GLU A 58 12.22 -6.88 -10.15
N GLY A 59 11.43 -7.17 -11.18
CA GLY A 59 10.29 -8.09 -11.13
C GLY A 59 8.96 -7.49 -10.67
N ALA A 60 8.92 -6.20 -10.31
CA ALA A 60 7.69 -5.49 -9.90
C ALA A 60 7.49 -4.16 -10.65
N GLU A 61 8.23 -3.92 -11.74
CA GLU A 61 8.35 -2.64 -12.47
C GLU A 61 7.00 -2.12 -13.00
N LYS A 62 6.09 -3.05 -13.31
CA LYS A 62 4.76 -2.78 -13.84
C LYS A 62 3.71 -2.51 -12.76
N LEU A 63 4.03 -2.73 -11.48
CA LEU A 63 3.15 -2.36 -10.39
C LEU A 63 3.32 -0.87 -10.09
N ALA A 64 2.21 -0.21 -9.81
CA ALA A 64 2.17 1.15 -9.28
C ALA A 64 1.09 1.24 -8.21
N PHE A 65 1.08 2.33 -7.44
CA PHE A 65 0.02 2.60 -6.48
C PHE A 65 -0.42 4.04 -6.52
N SER A 66 -1.72 4.25 -6.27
CA SER A 66 -2.26 5.55 -5.91
C SER A 66 -2.31 5.72 -4.40
N ALA A 67 -2.15 6.96 -3.96
CA ALA A 67 -2.53 7.39 -2.62
C ALA A 67 -3.81 8.23 -2.72
N LEU A 68 -4.78 7.98 -1.84
CA LEU A 68 -5.96 8.83 -1.73
C LEU A 68 -5.83 9.78 -0.52
N PRO A 69 -6.29 11.04 -0.63
CA PRO A 69 -6.46 11.90 0.53
C PRO A 69 -7.42 11.24 1.52
N ILE A 70 -6.93 10.96 2.72
CA ILE A 70 -7.69 10.26 3.75
C ILE A 70 -8.59 11.27 4.46
N THR A 71 -9.87 11.24 4.12
CA THR A 71 -10.89 12.17 4.65
C THR A 71 -11.38 11.78 6.04
N GLU A 72 -11.26 10.50 6.39
CA GLU A 72 -11.62 9.91 7.69
C GLU A 72 -10.63 8.81 8.05
N HIS A 73 -10.33 8.62 9.34
CA HIS A 73 -9.27 7.74 9.86
C HIS A 73 -9.38 6.23 9.56
N ASP A 74 -10.47 5.78 8.92
CA ASP A 74 -10.97 4.40 9.03
C ASP A 74 -11.16 3.67 7.68
N GLN A 75 -10.70 4.22 6.54
CA GLN A 75 -11.11 3.75 5.20
C GLN A 75 -9.95 3.41 4.23
N ILE A 76 -9.91 4.03 3.03
CA ILE A 76 -9.03 3.62 1.91
C ILE A 76 -7.76 4.47 1.87
N GLY A 77 -6.59 3.84 1.83
CA GLY A 77 -5.29 4.53 1.79
C GLY A 77 -4.62 4.50 0.43
N ALA A 78 -4.70 3.36 -0.27
CA ALA A 78 -4.09 3.19 -1.58
C ALA A 78 -4.87 2.25 -2.50
N GLY A 79 -4.75 2.45 -3.81
CA GLY A 79 -5.09 1.46 -4.82
C GLY A 79 -3.82 0.95 -5.49
N MET A 80 -3.57 -0.36 -5.50
CA MET A 80 -2.46 -0.94 -6.25
C MET A 80 -2.94 -1.32 -7.66
N VAL A 81 -2.24 -0.82 -8.67
CA VAL A 81 -2.54 -1.03 -10.09
C VAL A 81 -1.37 -1.70 -10.80
N TYR A 82 -1.66 -2.30 -11.95
CA TYR A 82 -0.71 -2.95 -12.84
C TYR A 82 -0.81 -2.36 -14.24
N ASN A 83 0.34 -2.07 -14.84
CA ASN A 83 0.50 -1.51 -16.17
C ASN A 83 1.05 -2.59 -17.13
N PRO A 84 0.19 -3.43 -17.75
CA PRO A 84 0.64 -4.50 -18.64
C PRO A 84 1.52 -4.03 -19.80
N ASP A 85 1.23 -2.83 -20.33
CA ASP A 85 1.79 -2.31 -21.58
C ASP A 85 2.95 -1.31 -21.36
N ASP A 86 3.33 -1.06 -20.11
CA ASP A 86 4.40 -0.11 -19.71
C ASP A 86 4.21 1.32 -20.27
N ASN A 87 2.95 1.72 -20.53
CA ASN A 87 2.62 3.00 -21.17
C ASN A 87 2.01 4.05 -20.21
N GLY A 88 1.54 3.63 -19.03
CA GLY A 88 0.93 4.49 -18.03
C GLY A 88 -0.52 4.89 -18.33
N GLU A 89 -1.09 4.41 -19.44
CA GLU A 89 -2.47 4.68 -19.86
C GLU A 89 -3.39 3.49 -19.54
N ASN A 90 -2.90 2.26 -19.69
CA ASN A 90 -3.65 1.04 -19.39
C ASN A 90 -3.34 0.57 -17.97
N LEU A 91 -4.04 1.10 -16.97
CA LEU A 91 -3.90 0.70 -15.56
C LEU A 91 -5.02 -0.28 -15.14
N VAL A 92 -4.64 -1.50 -14.80
CA VAL A 92 -5.52 -2.55 -14.27
C VAL A 92 -5.47 -2.51 -12.74
N LEU A 93 -6.59 -2.34 -12.06
CA LEU A 93 -6.62 -2.39 -10.60
C LEU A 93 -6.39 -3.83 -10.11
N VAL A 94 -5.43 -4.01 -9.20
CA VAL A 94 -5.05 -5.30 -8.61
C VAL A 94 -5.67 -5.46 -7.22
N GLY A 95 -5.78 -4.36 -6.47
CA GLY A 95 -6.46 -4.35 -5.19
C GLY A 95 -6.40 -2.99 -4.50
N ARG A 96 -7.03 -2.89 -3.32
CA ARG A 96 -7.05 -1.68 -2.51
C ARG A 96 -6.55 -1.95 -1.10
N VAL A 97 -5.69 -1.08 -0.60
CA VAL A 97 -5.26 -1.06 0.80
C VAL A 97 -6.28 -0.26 1.60
N PHE A 98 -6.99 -0.95 2.48
CA PHE A 98 -7.82 -0.39 3.54
C PHE A 98 -7.02 -0.41 4.84
N PHE A 99 -7.17 0.62 5.66
CA PHE A 99 -6.53 0.69 6.97
C PHE A 99 -7.54 1.24 7.99
N SER A 100 -7.57 0.64 9.18
CA SER A 100 -8.27 1.18 10.34
C SER A 100 -7.23 1.52 11.39
N ILE A 101 -7.01 2.82 11.62
CA ILE A 101 -6.11 3.29 12.68
C ILE A 101 -6.66 2.87 14.04
N LYS A 102 -7.97 3.00 14.20
CA LYS A 102 -8.70 2.67 15.43
C LYS A 102 -8.55 1.20 15.82
N ASP A 103 -8.71 0.28 14.86
CA ASP A 103 -8.67 -1.16 15.14
C ASP A 103 -7.25 -1.75 14.96
N ARG A 104 -6.27 -0.91 14.56
CA ARG A 104 -4.87 -1.27 14.26
C ARG A 104 -4.76 -2.40 13.23
N THR A 105 -5.57 -2.33 12.18
CA THR A 105 -5.63 -3.33 11.09
C THR A 105 -5.38 -2.69 9.73
N VAL A 106 -4.75 -3.45 8.85
CA VAL A 106 -4.56 -3.11 7.44
C VAL A 106 -4.97 -4.32 6.62
N SER A 107 -5.87 -4.13 5.66
CA SER A 107 -6.28 -5.18 4.72
C SER A 107 -6.00 -4.77 3.29
N PHE A 108 -5.39 -5.67 2.52
CA PHE A 108 -5.30 -5.53 1.07
C PHE A 108 -6.37 -6.39 0.43
N ASN A 109 -7.40 -5.75 -0.11
CA ASN A 109 -8.51 -6.44 -0.75
C ASN A 109 -8.19 -6.56 -2.24
N MET A 110 -7.94 -7.79 -2.69
CA MET A 110 -7.67 -8.08 -4.10
C MET A 110 -8.94 -7.95 -4.94
N GLU A 111 -8.77 -7.51 -6.19
CA GLU A 111 -9.81 -7.61 -7.21
C GLU A 111 -9.97 -9.06 -7.66
N THR A 112 -11.18 -9.49 -8.03
CA THR A 112 -11.50 -10.90 -8.38
C THR A 112 -10.69 -11.46 -9.55
N ASN A 113 -10.04 -10.60 -10.36
CA ASN A 113 -9.20 -11.00 -11.50
C ASN A 113 -7.71 -10.70 -11.26
N ALA A 114 -7.30 -10.44 -10.00
CA ALA A 114 -5.93 -10.06 -9.66
C ALA A 114 -4.93 -11.22 -9.72
N ASP A 115 -5.38 -12.47 -9.56
CA ASP A 115 -4.50 -13.66 -9.49
C ASP A 115 -3.65 -13.82 -10.76
N ASP A 116 -4.28 -13.66 -11.94
CA ASP A 116 -3.61 -13.69 -13.26
C ASP A 116 -2.57 -12.55 -13.43
N VAL A 117 -2.65 -11.50 -12.61
CA VAL A 117 -1.74 -10.36 -12.60
C VAL A 117 -0.61 -10.54 -11.57
N LEU A 118 -0.89 -11.24 -10.47
CA LEU A 118 0.04 -11.46 -9.37
C LEU A 118 0.97 -12.66 -9.55
N VAL A 119 0.67 -13.57 -10.48
CA VAL A 119 1.54 -14.70 -10.85
C VAL A 119 2.11 -14.47 -12.25
N GLN A 120 3.29 -13.84 -12.33
CA GLN A 120 3.95 -13.51 -13.60
C GLN A 120 5.02 -14.54 -13.94
N GLY A 121 4.61 -15.60 -14.64
CA GLY A 121 5.48 -16.74 -14.93
C GLY A 121 5.83 -17.49 -13.65
N ASP A 122 7.12 -17.48 -13.28
CA ASP A 122 7.61 -18.09 -12.03
C ASP A 122 7.64 -17.09 -10.84
N ILE A 123 7.25 -15.82 -11.05
CA ILE A 123 7.30 -14.77 -10.02
C ILE A 123 5.94 -14.63 -9.32
N ASP A 124 5.91 -14.86 -8.01
CA ASP A 124 4.75 -14.61 -7.14
C ASP A 124 4.87 -13.22 -6.49
N LEU A 125 4.00 -12.29 -6.89
CA LEU A 125 4.05 -10.90 -6.46
C LEU A 125 3.44 -10.66 -5.06
N ARG A 126 2.84 -11.67 -4.41
CA ARG A 126 2.19 -11.50 -3.09
C ARG A 126 3.18 -11.14 -1.98
N GLY A 127 4.43 -11.58 -2.07
CA GLY A 127 5.50 -11.14 -1.15
C GLY A 127 5.85 -9.65 -1.28
N PHE A 128 5.78 -9.10 -2.50
CA PHE A 128 5.95 -7.66 -2.71
C PHE A 128 4.76 -6.86 -2.20
N ILE A 129 3.53 -7.37 -2.33
CA ILE A 129 2.33 -6.74 -1.76
C ILE A 129 2.48 -6.52 -0.26
N GLN A 130 2.91 -7.54 0.50
CA GLN A 130 3.12 -7.38 1.95
C GLN A 130 4.16 -6.30 2.24
N SER A 131 5.30 -6.34 1.54
CA SER A 131 6.40 -5.39 1.71
C SER A 131 5.96 -3.95 1.36
N PHE A 132 5.17 -3.79 0.30
CA PHE A 132 4.55 -2.52 -0.09
C PHE A 132 3.63 -1.98 1.01
N ILE A 133 2.66 -2.79 1.46
CA ILE A 133 1.71 -2.38 2.52
C ILE A 133 2.46 -1.91 3.75
N VAL A 134 3.51 -2.63 4.14
CA VAL A 134 4.31 -2.33 5.33
C VAL A 134 5.04 -0.99 5.20
N CYS A 135 5.77 -0.79 4.10
CA CYS A 135 6.51 0.46 3.86
C CYS A 135 5.56 1.66 3.66
N PHE A 136 4.45 1.48 2.94
CA PHE A 136 3.42 2.50 2.74
C PHE A 136 2.78 2.91 4.07
N MET A 137 2.41 1.96 4.93
CA MET A 137 1.78 2.26 6.21
C MET A 137 2.76 2.92 7.20
N ALA A 138 4.03 2.53 7.20
CA ALA A 138 5.05 3.20 8.01
C ALA A 138 5.29 4.65 7.54
N ALA A 139 5.35 4.88 6.24
CA ALA A 139 5.42 6.23 5.66
C ALA A 139 4.17 7.06 5.97
N TRP A 140 2.98 6.48 5.85
CA TRP A 140 1.72 7.15 6.17
C TRP A 140 1.63 7.54 7.66
N VAL A 141 1.96 6.61 8.56
CA VAL A 141 2.09 6.87 10.01
C VAL A 141 3.11 7.98 10.26
N SER A 142 4.21 8.01 9.52
CA SER A 142 5.24 9.05 9.63
C SER A 142 4.73 10.45 9.25
N LEU A 143 3.95 10.56 8.16
CA LEU A 143 3.35 11.83 7.72
C LEU A 143 2.22 12.34 8.62
N ASN A 144 1.58 11.46 9.38
CA ASN A 144 0.36 11.78 10.13
C ASN A 144 0.53 11.75 11.66
N GLN A 145 1.77 11.68 12.17
CA GLN A 145 2.08 11.48 13.61
C GLN A 145 1.27 12.40 14.54
N ASP A 146 1.13 13.68 14.21
CA ASP A 146 0.41 14.68 15.01
C ASP A 146 -1.12 14.43 15.10
N ASN A 147 -1.67 13.63 14.18
CA ASN A 147 -3.09 13.30 14.07
C ASN A 147 -3.41 11.87 14.53
N LEU A 148 -2.43 11.09 15.00
CA LEU A 148 -2.65 9.72 15.45
C LEU A 148 -3.22 9.71 16.89
N PRO A 149 -4.09 8.74 17.23
CA PRO A 149 -4.50 8.53 18.61
C PRO A 149 -3.26 8.20 19.46
N SER A 150 -3.01 9.02 20.48
CA SER A 150 -1.92 8.79 21.43
C SER A 150 -2.10 7.46 22.16
N GLU A 151 -1.01 6.70 22.34
CA GLU A 151 -1.05 5.47 23.11
C GLU A 151 -1.57 5.73 24.53
N SER A 152 -2.56 4.92 24.94
CA SER A 152 -3.31 5.04 26.20
C SER A 152 -2.90 3.96 27.18
#